data_AF-A0A3D2K0B0-F1
#
_entry.id   AF-A0A3D2K0B0-F1
#
_cell.length_a   1.000
_cell.length_b   1.000
_cell.length_c   1.000
_cell.angle_alpha   90.00
_cell.angle_beta   90.00
_cell.angle_gamma   90.00
#
_symmetry.space_group_name_H-M   'P 1'
#
loop_
_entity.id
_entity.type
_entity.pdbx_description
1 polymer ?
#
loop_
_entity_poly.entity_id
_entity_poly.type
_entity_poly.pdbx_seq_one_letter_code
_entity_poly.pdbx_strand_id
1 'polypeptide(L)'
;LAAFRLAQAIEQALDVLAGGGDTNERVIEALLVFERIFYEPIADSPHGAELMDISQSLASELMMKDIVRLHAALAKTLSDAEQAGEVNFGNSPLKPKAFVELLFTGVNGVKKKANNTEEFRKMVKQLAEVFLQSVTK
;
A
#
# COMPACT_ATOMS: atom_id res chain seq x y z
N LEU A 1 18.74 -9.19 0.33
CA LEU A 1 18.38 -7.91 0.98
C LEU A 1 16.99 -7.41 0.59
N ALA A 2 16.68 -7.25 -0.70
CA ALA A 2 15.36 -6.78 -1.16
C ALA A 2 14.19 -7.67 -0.70
N ALA A 3 14.27 -9.00 -0.87
CA ALA A 3 13.23 -9.92 -0.39
C ALA A 3 13.02 -9.86 1.13
N PHE A 4 14.09 -9.73 1.91
CA PHE A 4 14.00 -9.57 3.37
C PHE A 4 13.30 -8.26 3.75
N ARG A 5 13.65 -7.14 3.09
CA ARG A 5 13.00 -5.84 3.32
C ARG A 5 11.53 -5.88 2.91
N LEU A 6 11.19 -6.54 1.80
CA LEU A 6 9.82 -6.71 1.36
C LEU A 6 8.99 -7.49 2.40
N ALA A 7 9.51 -8.63 2.86
CA ALA A 7 8.86 -9.42 3.90
C ALA A 7 8.67 -8.61 5.19
N GLN A 8 9.71 -7.90 5.63
CA GLN A 8 9.63 -7.02 6.81
C GLN A 8 8.59 -5.89 6.63
N ALA A 9 8.56 -5.24 5.47
CA ALA A 9 7.60 -4.18 5.17
C ALA A 9 6.16 -4.68 5.25
N ILE A 10 5.92 -5.90 4.74
CA ILE A 10 4.60 -6.51 4.74
C ILE A 10 4.19 -6.93 6.14
N GLU A 11 5.04 -7.63 6.89
CA GLU A 11 4.70 -8.01 8.27
C GLU A 11 4.34 -6.78 9.13
N GLN A 12 5.13 -5.71 9.05
CA GLN A 12 4.81 -4.50 9.82
C GLN A 12 3.54 -3.79 9.33
N ALA A 13 3.27 -3.78 8.03
CA ALA A 13 2.01 -3.25 7.51
C ALA A 13 0.81 -4.09 7.98
N LEU A 14 0.96 -5.41 8.06
CA LEU A 14 -0.08 -6.31 8.59
C LEU A 14 -0.31 -6.10 10.08
N ASP A 15 0.74 -5.88 10.87
CA ASP A 15 0.62 -5.55 12.30
C ASP A 15 -0.17 -4.26 12.52
N VAL A 16 0.06 -3.23 11.69
CA VAL A 16 -0.73 -1.99 11.71
C VAL A 16 -2.21 -2.27 11.40
N LEU A 17 -2.49 -3.08 10.37
CA LEU A 17 -3.86 -3.44 10.02
C LEU A 17 -4.55 -4.27 11.12
N ALA A 18 -3.80 -5.11 11.83
CA ALA A 18 -4.33 -5.91 12.94
C ALA A 18 -4.59 -5.10 14.22
N GLY A 19 -4.09 -3.86 14.29
CA GLY A 19 -4.33 -2.94 15.40
C GLY A 19 -5.79 -2.51 15.53
N GLY A 20 -6.12 -1.91 16.68
CA GLY A 20 -7.40 -1.24 16.89
C GLY A 20 -7.38 0.23 16.44
N GLY A 21 -8.56 0.86 16.38
CA GLY A 21 -8.71 2.26 15.99
C GLY A 21 -9.39 2.42 14.63
N ASP A 22 -9.37 3.65 14.12
CA ASP A 22 -10.04 4.01 12.86
C ASP A 22 -9.49 3.21 11.67
N THR A 23 -10.40 2.69 10.85
CA THR A 23 -10.02 1.86 9.69
C THR A 23 -9.23 2.66 8.65
N ASN A 24 -9.62 3.90 8.38
CA ASN A 24 -8.94 4.70 7.35
C ASN A 24 -7.52 5.03 7.80
N GLU A 25 -7.33 5.41 9.05
CA GLU A 25 -6.01 5.64 9.66
C GLU A 25 -5.13 4.38 9.56
N ARG A 26 -5.66 3.20 9.91
CA ARG A 26 -4.91 1.93 9.81
C ARG A 26 -4.51 1.61 8.37
N VAL A 27 -5.40 1.81 7.39
CA VAL A 27 -5.10 1.57 5.97
C VAL A 27 -4.01 2.53 5.47
N ILE A 28 -4.12 3.82 5.80
CA ILE A 28 -3.12 4.82 5.42
C ILE A 28 -1.77 4.48 6.06
N GLU A 29 -1.74 4.21 7.36
CA GLU A 29 -0.49 3.92 8.07
C GLU A 29 0.15 2.63 7.55
N ALA A 30 -0.62 1.58 7.25
CA ALA A 30 -0.10 0.35 6.67
C ALA A 30 0.59 0.58 5.32
N LEU A 31 0.01 1.43 4.45
CA LEU A 31 0.63 1.84 3.19
C LEU A 31 1.94 2.60 3.43
N LEU A 32 1.92 3.58 4.34
CA LEU A 32 3.11 4.39 4.64
C LEU A 32 4.24 3.56 5.26
N VAL A 33 3.92 2.62 6.15
CA VAL A 33 4.89 1.69 6.74
C VAL A 33 5.52 0.79 5.66
N PHE A 34 4.70 0.23 4.78
CA PHE A 34 5.18 -0.59 3.67
C PHE A 34 6.16 0.19 2.79
N GLU A 35 5.73 1.37 2.33
CA GLU A 35 6.52 2.23 1.45
C GLU A 35 7.82 2.70 2.13
N ARG A 36 7.76 3.07 3.42
CA ARG A 36 8.94 3.47 4.20
C ARG A 36 10.00 2.38 4.30
N ILE A 37 9.59 1.13 4.51
CA ILE A 37 10.54 0.03 4.75
C ILE A 37 11.09 -0.52 3.43
N PHE A 38 10.22 -0.65 2.43
CA PHE A 38 10.60 -1.28 1.16
C PHE A 38 11.15 -0.28 0.15
N TYR A 39 10.53 0.89 -0.02
CA TYR A 39 10.85 1.82 -1.11
C TYR A 39 11.89 2.88 -0.74
N GLU A 40 11.74 3.57 0.39
CA GLU A 40 12.62 4.71 0.75
C GLU A 40 14.13 4.36 0.78
N PRO A 41 14.56 3.22 1.36
CA PRO A 41 15.98 2.85 1.39
C PRO A 41 16.56 2.51 0.01
N ILE A 42 15.71 2.32 -0.99
CA ILE A 42 16.08 2.06 -2.38
C ILE A 42 16.09 3.40 -3.15
N ALA A 43 15.11 4.28 -2.92
CA ALA A 43 15.01 5.58 -3.58
C ALA A 43 16.23 6.49 -3.33
N ASP A 44 16.81 6.45 -2.13
CA ASP A 44 18.00 7.24 -1.78
C ASP A 44 19.31 6.59 -2.24
N SER A 45 19.25 5.43 -2.92
CA SER A 45 20.44 4.76 -3.47
C SER A 45 20.83 5.37 -4.83
N PRO A 46 22.13 5.59 -5.10
CA PRO A 46 22.61 5.96 -6.43
C PRO A 46 22.20 4.99 -7.55
N HIS A 47 21.88 3.74 -7.19
CA HIS A 47 21.40 2.67 -8.08
C HIS A 47 19.92 2.32 -7.82
N GLY A 48 19.15 3.18 -7.15
CA GLY A 48 17.80 2.88 -6.69
C GLY A 48 16.84 2.44 -7.80
N ALA A 49 16.87 3.15 -8.93
CA ALA A 49 16.08 2.81 -10.10
C ALA A 49 16.50 1.46 -10.72
N GLU A 50 17.81 1.20 -10.82
CA GLU A 50 18.35 -0.08 -11.32
C GLU A 50 18.03 -1.24 -10.37
N LEU A 51 18.07 -1.03 -9.05
CA LEU A 51 17.70 -2.03 -8.05
C LEU A 51 16.20 -2.32 -8.03
N MET A 52 15.35 -1.32 -8.27
CA MET A 52 13.92 -1.53 -8.47
C MET A 52 13.66 -2.32 -9.75
N ASP A 53 14.24 -1.92 -10.89
CA ASP A 53 14.07 -2.60 -12.17
C ASP A 53 14.62 -4.04 -12.13
N ILE A 54 15.76 -4.27 -11.47
CA ILE A 54 16.31 -5.60 -11.24
C ILE A 54 15.40 -6.38 -10.28
N SER A 55 14.87 -5.78 -9.21
CA SER A 55 13.95 -6.49 -8.30
C SER A 55 12.59 -6.81 -8.93
N GLN A 56 12.16 -6.02 -9.91
CA GLN A 56 10.90 -6.18 -10.62
C GLN A 56 11.03 -7.18 -11.78
N SER A 57 12.18 -7.19 -12.47
CA SER A 57 12.53 -8.23 -13.45
C SER A 57 12.93 -9.56 -12.80
N LEU A 58 13.47 -9.52 -11.58
CA LEU A 58 13.80 -10.66 -10.72
C LEU A 58 12.78 -10.80 -9.57
N ALA A 59 11.53 -10.40 -9.81
CA ALA A 59 10.45 -10.64 -8.86
C ALA A 59 10.21 -12.15 -8.80
N SER A 60 10.88 -12.82 -7.86
CA SER A 60 10.63 -14.23 -7.59
C SER A 60 9.16 -14.43 -7.21
N GLU A 61 8.61 -15.62 -7.46
CA GLU A 61 7.24 -15.98 -7.07
C GLU A 61 6.93 -15.66 -5.60
N LEU A 62 7.94 -15.72 -4.73
CA LEU A 62 7.86 -15.35 -3.33
C LEU A 62 7.51 -13.86 -3.12
N MET A 63 8.17 -12.96 -3.86
CA MET A 63 7.90 -11.52 -3.76
C MET A 63 6.50 -11.17 -4.27
N MET A 64 6.05 -11.83 -5.35
CA MET A 64 4.68 -11.68 -5.84
C MET A 64 3.65 -12.17 -4.82
N LYS A 65 3.90 -13.34 -4.21
CA LYS A 65 3.04 -13.91 -3.18
C LYS A 65 2.88 -12.97 -1.97
N ASP A 66 3.98 -12.36 -1.55
CA ASP A 66 3.99 -11.44 -0.43
C ASP A 66 3.20 -10.15 -0.73
N ILE A 67 3.38 -9.55 -1.92
CA ILE A 67 2.57 -8.38 -2.33
C ILE A 67 1.08 -8.72 -2.41
N VAL A 68 0.74 -9.90 -2.95
CA VAL A 68 -0.64 -10.40 -2.98
C VAL A 68 -1.22 -10.53 -1.57
N ARG A 69 -0.42 -10.94 -0.58
CA ARG A 69 -0.84 -11.03 0.83
C ARG A 69 -1.17 -9.66 1.41
N LEU A 70 -0.37 -8.63 1.12
CA LEU A 70 -0.66 -7.26 1.56
C LEU A 70 -1.97 -6.73 0.93
N HIS A 71 -2.13 -6.92 -0.39
CA HIS A 71 -3.36 -6.51 -1.09
C HIS A 71 -4.59 -7.21 -0.50
N ALA A 72 -4.49 -8.52 -0.24
CA ALA A 72 -5.57 -9.29 0.35
C ALA A 72 -5.92 -8.81 1.77
N ALA A 73 -4.93 -8.48 2.60
CA ALA A 73 -5.16 -7.98 3.95
C ALA A 73 -5.83 -6.60 3.96
N LEU A 74 -5.41 -5.69 3.08
CA LEU A 74 -6.06 -4.38 2.92
C LEU A 74 -7.51 -4.53 2.44
N ALA A 75 -7.73 -5.39 1.43
CA ALA A 75 -9.07 -5.66 0.91
C ALA A 75 -9.98 -6.29 1.97
N LYS A 76 -9.44 -7.20 2.79
CA LYS A 76 -10.16 -7.79 3.91
C LYS A 76 -10.50 -6.74 4.96
N THR A 77 -9.55 -5.88 5.33
CA THR A 77 -9.76 -4.81 6.31
C THR A 77 -10.92 -3.89 5.88
N LEU A 78 -10.93 -3.48 4.61
CA LEU A 78 -12.03 -2.67 4.05
C LEU A 78 -13.35 -3.44 3.97
N SER A 79 -13.32 -4.74 3.69
CA SER A 79 -14.53 -5.57 3.69
C SER A 79 -15.11 -5.77 5.09
N ASP A 80 -14.28 -5.96 6.11
CA ASP A 80 -14.69 -6.07 7.50
C ASP A 80 -15.27 -4.72 7.98
N ALA A 81 -14.64 -3.61 7.61
CA ALA A 81 -15.13 -2.27 7.92
C ALA A 81 -16.45 -1.94 7.21
N GLU A 82 -16.68 -2.44 6.00
CA GLU A 82 -17.99 -2.34 5.33
C GLU A 82 -19.07 -3.10 6.11
N GLN A 83 -18.75 -4.32 6.59
CA GLN A 83 -19.66 -5.12 7.42
C GLN A 83 -19.94 -4.45 8.77
N ALA A 84 -18.95 -3.77 9.36
CA ALA A 84 -19.09 -2.99 10.58
C ALA A 84 -19.82 -1.64 10.35
N GLY A 85 -20.03 -1.24 9.09
CA GLY A 85 -20.70 0.00 8.72
C GLY A 85 -19.83 1.25 8.83
N GLU A 86 -18.52 1.11 8.99
CA GLU A 86 -17.52 2.19 9.07
C GLU A 86 -17.24 2.79 7.68
N VAL A 87 -17.27 1.95 6.64
CA VAL A 87 -17.18 2.36 5.23
C VAL A 87 -18.39 1.82 4.45
N ASN A 88 -18.59 2.31 3.23
CA ASN A 88 -19.72 1.96 2.37
C ASN A 88 -19.29 1.90 0.90
N PHE A 89 -19.25 0.69 0.33
CA PHE A 89 -19.02 0.50 -1.11
C PHE A 89 -20.33 0.40 -1.90
N GLY A 90 -21.50 0.63 -1.29
CA GLY A 90 -22.80 0.51 -1.95
C GLY A 90 -23.00 1.45 -3.14
N ASN A 91 -22.39 2.64 -3.10
CA ASN A 91 -22.40 3.60 -4.21
C ASN A 91 -21.09 3.58 -5.01
N SER A 92 -20.12 2.74 -4.63
CA SER A 92 -18.86 2.61 -5.33
C SER A 92 -19.01 1.63 -6.50
N PRO A 93 -18.45 1.94 -7.69
CA PRO A 93 -18.36 0.96 -8.77
C PRO A 93 -17.37 -0.17 -8.46
N LEU A 94 -16.58 -0.04 -7.38
CA LEU A 94 -15.55 -0.98 -6.99
C LEU A 94 -15.96 -1.77 -5.74
N LYS A 95 -15.49 -3.01 -5.65
CA LYS A 95 -15.47 -3.80 -4.41
C LYS A 95 -14.10 -3.68 -3.74
N PRO A 96 -13.97 -3.97 -2.43
CA PRO A 96 -12.73 -3.76 -1.66
C PRO A 96 -11.45 -4.23 -2.35
N LYS A 97 -11.48 -5.42 -2.98
CA LYS A 97 -10.32 -5.94 -3.74
C LYS A 97 -9.93 -5.03 -4.92
N ALA A 98 -10.88 -4.74 -5.80
CA ALA A 98 -10.64 -3.91 -6.98
C ALA A 98 -10.27 -2.46 -6.59
N PHE A 99 -10.80 -1.98 -5.47
CA PHE A 99 -10.45 -0.69 -4.89
C PHE A 99 -8.97 -0.64 -4.47
N VAL A 100 -8.50 -1.67 -3.76
CA VAL A 100 -7.08 -1.77 -3.35
C VAL A 100 -6.17 -1.91 -4.58
N GLU A 101 -6.55 -2.71 -5.56
CA GLU A 101 -5.78 -2.86 -6.80
C GLU A 101 -5.64 -1.51 -7.56
N LEU A 102 -6.72 -0.73 -7.62
CA LEU A 102 -6.69 0.60 -8.24
C LEU A 102 -5.88 1.60 -7.40
N LEU A 103 -5.97 1.54 -6.07
CA LEU A 103 -5.15 2.37 -5.18
C LEU A 103 -3.66 2.11 -5.41
N PHE A 104 -3.23 0.84 -5.46
CA PHE A 104 -1.82 0.50 -5.74
C PHE A 104 -1.39 0.88 -7.16
N THR A 105 -2.31 0.85 -8.14
CA THR A 105 -2.05 1.40 -9.47
C THR A 105 -1.74 2.89 -9.39
N GLY A 106 -2.53 3.65 -8.61
CA GLY A 106 -2.29 5.06 -8.36
C GLY A 106 -0.97 5.31 -7.60
N VAL A 107 -0.66 4.53 -6.57
CA VAL A 107 0.61 4.61 -5.82
C VAL A 107 1.80 4.40 -6.75
N ASN A 108 1.72 3.43 -7.66
CA ASN A 108 2.76 3.22 -8.68
C ASN A 108 2.88 4.40 -9.66
N GLY A 109 1.78 5.09 -9.96
CA GLY A 109 1.82 6.34 -10.71
C GLY A 109 2.52 7.47 -9.95
N VAL A 110 2.23 7.60 -8.65
CA VAL A 110 2.88 8.56 -7.75
C VAL A 110 4.40 8.33 -7.67
N LYS A 111 4.85 7.07 -7.60
CA LYS A 111 6.28 6.70 -7.62
C LYS A 111 7.04 7.27 -8.83
N LYS A 112 6.39 7.31 -9.99
CA LYS A 112 6.99 7.83 -11.23
C LYS A 112 7.04 9.36 -11.27
N LYS A 113 6.28 10.04 -10.41
CA LYS A 113 6.10 11.51 -10.44
C LYS A 113 6.87 12.23 -9.33
N ALA A 114 6.99 11.63 -8.15
CA ALA A 114 7.61 12.28 -7.00
C ALA A 114 9.12 12.46 -7.22
N ASN A 115 9.67 13.59 -6.76
CA ASN A 115 11.08 13.93 -6.94
C ASN A 115 11.95 13.49 -5.77
N ASN A 116 11.35 13.18 -4.62
CA ASN A 116 12.02 12.70 -3.43
C ASN A 116 11.07 11.90 -2.53
N THR A 117 11.66 11.24 -1.53
CA THR A 117 10.96 10.40 -0.55
C THR A 117 9.87 11.15 0.24
N GLU A 118 10.09 12.41 0.60
CA GLU A 118 9.11 13.19 1.36
C GLU A 118 7.86 13.50 0.51
N GLU A 119 8.07 13.95 -0.73
CA GLU A 119 7.00 14.19 -1.69
C GLU A 119 6.24 12.90 -2.00
N PHE A 120 6.97 11.80 -2.19
CA PHE A 120 6.37 10.49 -2.42
C PHE A 120 5.43 10.09 -1.28
N ARG A 121 5.90 10.16 -0.02
CA ARG A 121 5.11 9.85 1.18
C ARG A 121 3.86 10.72 1.27
N LYS A 122 4.01 12.03 1.05
CA LYS A 122 2.91 12.99 1.04
C LYS A 122 1.85 12.62 0.00
N MET A 123 2.27 12.35 -1.24
CA MET A 123 1.35 12.03 -2.33
C MET A 123 0.66 10.67 -2.12
N VAL A 124 1.35 9.65 -1.59
CA VAL A 124 0.74 8.36 -1.22
C VAL A 124 -0.34 8.56 -0.17
N LYS A 125 -0.05 9.33 0.89
CA LYS A 125 -1.04 9.65 1.93
C LYS A 125 -2.26 10.35 1.32
N GLN A 126 -2.06 11.40 0.53
CA GLN A 126 -3.15 12.15 -0.11
C GLN A 126 -3.99 11.29 -1.05
N LEU A 127 -3.35 10.42 -1.84
CA LEU A 127 -4.04 9.48 -2.71
C LEU A 127 -4.91 8.52 -1.90
N ALA A 128 -4.36 7.93 -0.84
CA ALA A 128 -5.10 7.02 0.04
C ALA A 128 -6.28 7.74 0.73
N GLU A 129 -6.07 8.97 1.22
CA GLU A 129 -7.13 9.81 1.79
C GLU A 129 -8.28 10.03 0.80
N VAL A 130 -7.99 10.43 -0.45
CA VAL A 130 -9.02 10.64 -1.49
C VAL A 130 -9.77 9.34 -1.81
N PHE A 131 -9.06 8.22 -1.91
CA PHE A 131 -9.67 6.92 -2.12
C PHE A 131 -10.62 6.58 -0.97
N LEU A 132 -10.14 6.66 0.28
CA LEU A 132 -10.93 6.29 1.44
C LEU A 132 -12.13 7.22 1.66
N GLN A 133 -11.97 8.52 1.38
CA GLN A 133 -13.09 9.47 1.39
C GLN A 133 -14.21 9.07 0.42
N SER A 134 -13.89 8.45 -0.72
CA SER A 134 -14.91 7.99 -1.68
C SER A 134 -15.81 6.86 -1.17
N VAL A 135 -15.41 6.21 -0.07
CA VAL A 135 -16.14 5.10 0.57
C VAL A 135 -16.42 5.35 2.05
N THR A 136 -16.04 6.49 2.59
CA THR A 136 -16.34 6.89 3.97
C THR A 136 -17.69 7.59 4.00
N LYS A 137 -18.47 7.35 5.06
CA LYS A 137 -19.79 7.98 5.26
C LYS A 137 -19.67 9.44 5.68
#